data_AF-A0A2N3BT83-F1
#
_entry.id   AF-A0A2N3BT83-F1
#
_cell.length_a   1.000
_cell.length_b   1.000
_cell.length_c   1.000
_cell.angle_alpha   90.00
_cell.angle_beta   90.00
_cell.angle_gamma   90.00
#
_symmetry.space_group_name_H-M   'P 1'
#
loop_
_entity.id
_entity.type
_entity.pdbx_description
1 polymer ?
#
loop_
_entity_poly.entity_id
_entity_poly.type
_entity_poly.pdbx_seq_one_letter_code
_entity_poly.pdbx_strand_id
1 'polypeptide(L)'
;MRGAAIIAAGLLLPAAAGAQTSLSSTIYRCERGVEIAASFIGAAGSSVAVIQVEGRQVTLLQEPAASGARYGWPSDGAGYVFWTKGAEATVSWRNGAGGEPVTLYAACRAG
;
A
#
# COMPACT_ATOMS: atom_id res chain seq x y z
N MET A 1 -22.85 -11.87 -63.76
CA MET A 1 -22.21 -12.38 -62.54
C MET A 1 -22.04 -11.21 -61.57
N ARG A 2 -22.88 -11.11 -60.53
CA ARG A 2 -22.83 -10.01 -59.55
C ARG A 2 -22.23 -10.58 -58.26
N GLY A 3 -20.99 -10.23 -57.97
CA GLY A 3 -20.31 -10.62 -56.73
C GLY A 3 -20.88 -9.82 -55.55
N ALA A 4 -21.37 -10.54 -54.54
CA ALA A 4 -21.80 -9.94 -53.28
C ALA A 4 -20.57 -9.71 -52.39
N ALA A 5 -20.30 -8.45 -52.03
CA ALA A 5 -19.29 -8.09 -51.05
C ALA A 5 -19.89 -8.23 -49.65
N ILE A 6 -19.33 -9.14 -48.84
CA ILE A 6 -19.70 -9.33 -47.43
C ILE A 6 -18.86 -8.36 -46.60
N ILE A 7 -19.49 -7.32 -46.07
CA ILE A 7 -18.87 -6.40 -45.11
C ILE A 7 -18.94 -7.05 -43.73
N ALA A 8 -17.82 -7.58 -43.25
CA ALA A 8 -17.68 -8.04 -41.88
C ALA A 8 -17.55 -6.83 -40.94
N ALA A 9 -18.67 -6.41 -40.35
CA ALA A 9 -18.68 -5.42 -39.28
C ALA A 9 -18.13 -6.07 -38.00
N GLY A 10 -16.85 -5.85 -37.70
CA GLY A 10 -16.25 -6.26 -36.43
C GLY A 10 -16.87 -5.48 -35.26
N LEU A 11 -17.56 -6.18 -34.36
CA LEU A 11 -18.00 -5.62 -33.08
C LEU A 11 -16.78 -5.22 -32.25
N LEU A 12 -16.55 -3.92 -32.10
CA LEU A 12 -15.66 -3.39 -31.07
C LEU A 12 -16.43 -3.42 -29.74
N LEU A 13 -16.21 -4.46 -28.95
CA LEU A 13 -16.68 -4.50 -27.57
C LEU A 13 -15.95 -3.41 -26.77
N PRO A 14 -16.66 -2.49 -26.09
CA PRO A 14 -16.01 -1.52 -25.21
C PRO A 14 -15.34 -2.29 -24.06
N ALA A 15 -14.02 -2.19 -23.97
CA ALA A 15 -13.29 -2.65 -22.79
C ALA A 15 -13.74 -1.77 -21.63
N ALA A 16 -14.46 -2.34 -20.67
CA ALA A 16 -14.77 -1.64 -19.43
C ALA A 16 -13.44 -1.31 -18.75
N ALA A 17 -13.10 -0.03 -18.69
CA ALA A 17 -11.98 0.48 -17.89
C ALA A 17 -12.35 0.36 -16.40
N GLY A 18 -12.35 -0.88 -15.89
CA GLY A 18 -12.48 -1.14 -14.48
C GLY A 18 -11.23 -0.62 -13.77
N ALA A 19 -11.39 0.22 -12.75
CA ALA A 19 -10.30 0.61 -11.89
C ALA A 19 -9.68 -0.67 -11.27
N GLN A 20 -8.47 -1.04 -11.73
CA GLN A 20 -7.81 -2.25 -11.26
C GLN A 20 -7.34 -2.03 -9.82
N THR A 21 -7.89 -2.80 -8.89
CA THR A 21 -7.36 -2.90 -7.54
C THR A 21 -6.15 -3.84 -7.54
N SER A 22 -5.04 -3.39 -6.98
CA SER A 22 -3.85 -4.21 -6.79
C SER A 22 -3.72 -4.63 -5.33
N LEU A 23 -3.26 -5.86 -5.10
CA LEU A 23 -2.90 -6.38 -3.78
C LEU A 23 -1.49 -6.96 -3.87
N SER A 24 -0.61 -6.54 -2.97
CA SER A 24 0.74 -7.07 -2.83
C SER A 24 1.05 -7.33 -1.36
N SER A 25 1.68 -8.46 -1.03
CA SER A 25 2.04 -8.78 0.35
C SER A 25 3.55 -9.01 0.47
N THR A 26 4.13 -8.56 1.58
CA THR A 26 5.56 -8.65 1.87
C THR A 26 5.77 -8.85 3.37
N ILE A 27 6.71 -9.72 3.72
CA ILE A 27 7.21 -9.85 5.09
C ILE A 27 8.47 -9.00 5.19
N TYR A 28 8.50 -8.11 6.18
CA TYR A 28 9.68 -7.35 6.53
C TYR A 28 10.30 -7.93 7.79
N ARG A 29 11.57 -8.32 7.73
CA ARG A 29 12.36 -8.70 8.90
C ARG A 29 13.04 -7.47 9.45
N CYS A 30 12.72 -7.13 10.70
CA CYS A 30 13.28 -6.00 11.42
C CYS A 30 14.42 -6.44 12.33
N GLU A 31 15.09 -5.47 12.94
CA GLU A 31 16.00 -5.75 14.03
C GLU A 31 15.29 -6.50 15.18
N ARG A 32 16.08 -7.13 16.06
CA ARG A 32 15.58 -7.93 17.19
C ARG A 32 14.76 -9.16 16.76
N GLY A 33 14.80 -9.55 15.49
CA GLY A 33 14.14 -10.74 14.96
C GLY A 33 12.62 -10.60 14.83
N VAL A 34 12.10 -9.37 14.83
CA VAL A 34 10.66 -9.10 14.66
C VAL A 34 10.30 -9.15 13.18
N GLU A 35 9.15 -9.74 12.88
CA GLU A 35 8.58 -9.76 11.53
C GLU A 35 7.35 -8.88 11.46
N ILE A 36 7.26 -8.06 10.41
CA ILE A 36 6.10 -7.24 10.07
C ILE A 36 5.55 -7.74 8.75
N ALA A 37 4.43 -8.46 8.80
CA ALA A 37 3.69 -8.81 7.59
C ALA A 37 2.89 -7.59 7.13
N ALA A 38 3.10 -7.16 5.89
CA ALA A 38 2.44 -6.00 5.30
C ALA A 38 1.72 -6.39 4.00
N SER A 39 0.46 -6.02 3.88
CA SER A 39 -0.33 -6.11 2.67
C SER A 39 -0.65 -4.70 2.18
N PHE A 40 -0.22 -4.39 0.96
CA PHE A 40 -0.48 -3.13 0.27
C PHE A 40 -1.65 -3.33 -0.68
N ILE A 41 -2.69 -2.50 -0.52
CA ILE A 41 -3.84 -2.47 -1.41
C ILE A 41 -3.84 -1.12 -2.12
N GLY A 42 -3.78 -1.15 -3.45
CA GLY A 42 -3.84 0.03 -4.30
C GLY A 42 -5.17 0.09 -5.04
N ALA A 43 -5.78 1.27 -5.09
CA ALA A 43 -6.92 1.60 -5.94
C ALA A 43 -6.67 2.95 -6.62
N ALA A 44 -7.47 3.32 -7.62
CA ALA A 44 -7.27 4.56 -8.38
C ALA A 44 -7.12 5.79 -7.46
N GLY A 45 -5.89 6.29 -7.32
CA GLY A 45 -5.54 7.46 -6.51
C GLY A 45 -5.38 7.22 -5.00
N SER A 46 -5.46 6.00 -4.50
CA SER A 46 -5.29 5.70 -3.06
C SER A 46 -4.54 4.40 -2.81
N SER A 47 -3.81 4.35 -1.69
CA SER A 47 -3.21 3.12 -1.19
C SER A 47 -3.40 3.01 0.31
N VAL A 48 -3.62 1.78 0.77
CA VAL A 48 -3.62 1.43 2.18
C VAL A 48 -2.59 0.33 2.44
N ALA A 49 -2.00 0.37 3.62
CA ALA A 49 -1.16 -0.70 4.13
C ALA A 49 -1.85 -1.34 5.33
N VAL A 50 -2.05 -2.65 5.27
CA VAL A 50 -2.51 -3.45 6.41
C VAL A 50 -1.28 -4.17 6.96
N ILE A 51 -0.89 -3.88 8.19
CA ILE A 51 0.30 -4.48 8.82
C ILE A 51 -0.06 -5.27 10.07
N GLN A 52 0.69 -6.35 10.31
CA GLN A 52 0.72 -7.07 11.58
C GLN A 52 1.89 -6.54 12.43
N VAL A 53 1.58 -5.86 13.53
CA VAL A 53 2.58 -5.27 14.43
C VAL A 53 2.17 -5.53 15.88
N GLU A 54 3.09 -6.01 16.71
CA GLU A 54 2.85 -6.32 18.13
C GLU A 54 1.60 -7.22 18.37
N GLY A 55 1.38 -8.18 17.46
CA GLY A 55 0.23 -9.10 17.53
C GLY A 55 -1.11 -8.48 17.12
N ARG A 56 -1.11 -7.26 16.56
CA ARG A 56 -2.31 -6.54 16.13
C ARG A 56 -2.30 -6.30 14.63
N GLN A 57 -3.47 -6.43 14.01
CA GLN A 57 -3.70 -5.96 12.65
C GLN A 57 -4.11 -4.50 12.66
N VAL A 58 -3.41 -3.67 11.90
CA VAL A 58 -3.73 -2.25 11.76
C VAL A 58 -3.76 -1.85 10.30
N THR A 59 -4.79 -1.09 9.92
CA THR A 59 -4.92 -0.50 8.59
C THR A 59 -4.43 0.94 8.65
N LEU A 60 -3.54 1.30 7.75
CA LEU A 60 -2.92 2.62 7.63
C LEU A 60 -3.22 3.21 6.26
N LEU A 61 -3.51 4.51 6.20
CA LEU A 61 -3.73 5.23 4.95
C LEU A 61 -2.42 5.83 4.45
N GLN A 62 -2.24 5.89 3.14
CA GLN A 62 -1.08 6.56 2.56
C GLN A 62 -1.09 8.07 2.90
N GLU A 63 0.02 8.55 3.46
CA GLU A 63 0.30 9.96 3.74
C GLU A 63 1.27 10.51 2.68
N PRO A 64 1.21 11.82 2.34
CA PRO A 64 2.23 12.46 1.53
C PRO A 64 3.62 12.32 2.16
N ALA A 65 4.63 12.01 1.34
CA ALA A 65 6.01 11.88 1.78
C ALA A 65 6.98 12.38 0.70
N ALA A 66 8.11 12.95 1.13
CA ALA A 66 9.14 13.44 0.21
C ALA A 66 9.83 12.30 -0.58
N SER A 67 9.95 11.11 0.02
CA SER A 67 10.46 9.93 -0.66
C SER A 67 9.88 8.66 -0.05
N GLY A 68 9.75 7.60 -0.85
CA GLY A 68 9.14 6.35 -0.41
C GLY A 68 7.62 6.46 -0.22
N ALA A 69 7.03 5.47 0.43
CA ALA A 69 5.61 5.43 0.75
C ALA A 69 5.43 5.43 2.27
N ARG A 70 4.80 6.49 2.79
CA ARG A 70 4.47 6.63 4.21
C ARG A 70 3.00 6.30 4.40
N TYR A 71 2.70 5.53 5.43
CA TYR A 71 1.36 5.15 5.82
C TYR A 71 1.14 5.48 7.29
N GLY A 72 0.00 6.08 7.62
CA GLY A 72 -0.36 6.47 8.97
C GLY A 72 -1.86 6.41 9.19
N TRP A 73 -2.28 6.43 10.45
CA TRP A 73 -3.68 6.56 10.79
C TRP A 73 -4.10 8.05 10.69
N PRO A 74 -5.18 8.38 9.95
CA PRO A 74 -5.53 9.78 9.61
C PRO A 74 -6.19 10.57 10.74
N SER A 75 -6.27 10.04 11.96
CA SER A 75 -6.82 10.79 13.09
C SER A 75 -5.75 11.62 13.81
N ASP A 76 -6.19 12.63 14.53
CA ASP A 76 -5.46 13.39 15.54
C ASP A 76 -5.09 12.56 16.80
N GLY A 77 -5.48 11.28 16.85
CA GLY A 77 -5.09 10.32 17.89
C GLY A 77 -3.72 9.66 17.69
N ALA A 78 -3.36 8.80 18.65
CA ALA A 78 -2.12 8.02 18.58
C ALA A 78 -2.24 6.84 17.60
N GLY A 79 -1.15 6.50 16.92
CA GLY A 79 -1.17 5.42 15.94
C GLY A 79 0.20 5.09 15.35
N TYR A 80 0.25 3.96 14.64
CA TYR A 80 1.43 3.52 13.93
C TYR A 80 1.68 4.36 12.68
N VAL A 81 2.96 4.56 12.38
CA VAL A 81 3.46 5.08 11.12
C VAL A 81 4.35 4.01 10.52
N PHE A 82 4.04 3.60 9.29
CA PHE A 82 4.82 2.64 8.53
C PHE A 82 5.37 3.31 7.28
N TRP A 83 6.69 3.37 7.14
CA TRP A 83 7.33 4.08 6.03
C TRP A 83 8.26 3.15 5.28
N THR A 84 8.02 2.95 3.99
CA THR A 84 8.82 2.10 3.12
C THR A 84 9.63 2.91 2.10
N LYS A 85 10.81 2.40 1.74
CA LYS A 85 11.66 2.94 0.67
C LYS A 85 12.40 1.81 -0.02
N GLY A 86 11.95 1.44 -1.22
CA GLY A 86 12.48 0.26 -1.91
C GLY A 86 12.20 -1.01 -1.10
N ALA A 87 13.25 -1.72 -0.70
CA ALA A 87 13.15 -2.93 0.12
C ALA A 87 13.22 -2.65 1.64
N GLU A 88 13.42 -1.40 2.05
CA GLU A 88 13.57 -1.02 3.46
C GLU A 88 12.26 -0.48 4.03
N ALA A 89 12.08 -0.65 5.34
CA ALA A 89 10.98 -0.04 6.07
C ALA A 89 11.36 0.38 7.49
N THR A 90 10.61 1.34 8.02
CA THR A 90 10.64 1.81 9.40
C THR A 90 9.23 1.77 9.97
N VAL A 91 9.10 1.39 11.24
CA VAL A 91 7.86 1.46 12.01
C VAL A 91 8.06 2.40 13.18
N SER A 92 7.17 3.37 13.31
CA SER A 92 7.17 4.35 14.41
C SER A 92 5.79 4.45 15.04
N TRP A 93 5.73 4.99 16.25
CA TRP A 93 4.49 5.32 16.96
C TRP A 93 4.36 6.82 17.13
N ARG A 94 3.26 7.40 16.63
CA ARG A 94 2.90 8.81 16.80
C ARG A 94 2.00 8.94 18.02
N ASN A 95 2.35 9.80 18.97
CA ASN A 95 1.49 10.16 20.09
C ASN A 95 0.64 11.38 19.72
N GLY A 96 -0.66 11.16 19.44
CA GLY A 96 -1.65 12.22 19.23
C GLY A 96 -1.29 13.26 18.16
N ALA A 97 -2.02 14.38 18.20
CA ALA A 97 -1.92 15.47 17.24
C ALA A 97 -0.64 16.30 17.47
N GLY A 98 0.43 15.93 16.79
CA GLY A 98 1.65 16.76 16.70
C GLY A 98 2.87 16.25 17.45
N GLY A 99 2.82 15.06 18.06
CA GLY A 99 4.02 14.40 18.57
C GLY A 99 4.90 13.88 17.42
N GLU A 100 6.21 14.11 17.50
CA GLU A 100 7.16 13.43 16.62
C GLU A 100 7.06 11.91 16.81
N PRO A 101 6.98 11.11 15.73
CA PRO A 101 6.89 9.67 15.87
C PRO A 101 8.13 9.08 16.55
N VAL A 102 7.92 8.25 17.56
CA VAL A 102 8.97 7.46 18.21
C VAL A 102 9.22 6.21 17.38
N THR A 103 10.47 6.00 16.94
CA THR A 103 10.81 4.82 16.15
C THR A 103 10.81 3.56 17.01
N LEU A 104 10.05 2.56 16.59
CA LEU A 104 9.95 1.24 17.23
C LEU A 104 10.87 0.23 16.53
N TYR A 105 10.88 0.29 15.20
CA TYR A 105 11.73 -0.54 14.35
C TYR A 105 12.38 0.33 13.27
N ALA A 106 13.70 0.50 13.31
CA ALA A 106 14.46 1.38 12.43
C ALA A 106 14.95 0.68 11.16
N ALA A 107 15.19 -0.63 11.21
CA ALA A 107 15.89 -1.38 10.17
C ALA A 107 15.11 -2.63 9.78
N CYS A 108 14.00 -2.44 9.06
CA CYS A 108 13.25 -3.53 8.47
C CYS A 108 13.60 -3.71 6.99
N ARG A 109 13.68 -4.98 6.53
CA ARG A 109 13.96 -5.30 5.13
C ARG A 109 13.04 -6.38 4.60
N ALA A 110 12.56 -6.21 3.37
CA ALA A 110 11.77 -7.21 2.67
C ALA A 110 12.60 -8.48 2.39
N GLY A 111 12.08 -9.65 2.79
CA GLY A 111 12.70 -10.97 2.57
C GLY A 111 12.42 -11.98 3.67
#